data_AF-A0A3C1KPR4-F1
#
_entry.id   AF-A0A3C1KPR4-F1
#
_cell.length_a   1.000
_cell.length_b   1.000
_cell.length_c   1.000
_cell.angle_alpha   90.00
_cell.angle_beta   90.00
_cell.angle_gamma   90.00
#
_symmetry.space_group_name_H-M   'P 1'
#
loop_
_entity.id
_entity.type
_entity.pdbx_description
1 polymer ?
#
loop_
_entity_poly.entity_id
_entity_poly.type
_entity_poly.pdbx_seq_one_letter_code
_entity_poly.pdbx_strand_id
1 'polypeptide(L)'
;DHTLQRGRSATGQQRDHTVKVVVDGLKPGATYYYRFRAGAQTSPVGRTRTLPNGALDYLGLAVASCSNFPFGYFNAYEAIARDESVEFVLHLGDYL
;
A
#
# COMPACT_ATOMS: atom_id res chain seq x y z
N ASP A 1 15.47 -12.86 -12.25
CA ASP A 1 15.05 -11.83 -11.29
C ASP A 1 14.30 -10.75 -12.08
N HIS A 2 12.96 -10.70 -12.01
CA HIS A 2 12.14 -9.83 -12.86
C HIS A 2 11.85 -8.50 -12.14
N THR A 3 12.91 -7.75 -11.87
CA THR A 3 12.80 -6.39 -11.31
C THR A 3 12.46 -5.40 -12.42
N LEU A 4 11.30 -4.76 -12.34
CA LEU A 4 10.89 -3.74 -13.31
C LEU A 4 11.61 -2.40 -13.09
N GLN A 5 11.71 -1.95 -11.85
CA GLN A 5 12.40 -0.71 -11.48
C GLN A 5 13.06 -0.85 -10.11
N ARG A 6 14.12 -0.07 -9.88
CA ARG A 6 14.80 0.05 -8.57
C ARG A 6 15.37 1.46 -8.40
N GLY A 7 15.43 1.93 -7.16
CA GLY A 7 15.98 3.24 -6.82
C GLY A 7 16.58 3.27 -5.42
N ARG A 8 17.12 4.42 -5.03
CA ARG A 8 17.63 4.70 -3.69
C ARG A 8 17.02 6.01 -3.19
N SER A 9 16.65 6.05 -1.92
CA SER A 9 16.21 7.27 -1.24
C SER A 9 16.97 7.39 0.08
N ALA A 10 17.50 8.57 0.37
CA ALA A 10 18.05 8.89 1.67
C ALA A 10 16.91 9.22 2.65
N THR A 11 17.10 8.87 3.92
CA THR A 11 16.24 9.28 5.04
C THR A 11 17.08 9.45 6.30
N GLY A 12 16.51 10.05 7.34
CA GLY A 12 17.18 10.33 8.61
C GLY A 12 16.23 10.97 9.61
N GLN A 13 16.76 11.39 10.77
CA GLN A 13 16.00 11.95 11.88
C GLN A 13 15.12 13.14 11.47
N GLN A 14 15.60 13.98 10.55
CA GLN A 14 14.88 15.15 10.01
C GLN A 14 13.53 14.83 9.33
N ARG A 15 13.20 13.55 9.13
CA ARG A 15 11.92 13.08 8.58
C ARG A 15 11.49 11.76 9.21
N ASP A 16 11.86 11.55 10.47
CA ASP A 16 11.50 10.38 11.25
C ASP A 16 11.83 9.05 10.55
N HIS A 17 12.99 9.01 9.87
CA HIS A 17 13.45 7.86 9.08
C HIS A 17 12.44 7.34 8.03
N THR A 18 11.46 8.16 7.65
CA THR A 18 10.41 7.78 6.70
C THR A 18 10.90 7.92 5.25
N VAL A 19 10.44 7.02 4.37
CA VAL A 19 10.72 7.05 2.94
C VAL A 19 9.41 7.14 2.17
N LYS A 20 9.34 8.07 1.21
CA LYS A 20 8.25 8.19 0.23
C LYS A 20 8.87 8.20 -1.16
N VAL A 21 8.44 7.27 -2.01
CA VAL A 21 8.93 7.14 -3.39
C VAL A 21 7.73 7.16 -4.33
N VAL A 22 7.81 7.97 -5.38
CA VAL A 22 6.87 7.95 -6.50
C VAL A 22 7.49 7.11 -7.60
N VAL A 23 6.77 6.10 -8.08
CA VAL A 23 7.18 5.22 -9.18
C VAL A 23 6.24 5.48 -10.34
N ASP A 24 6.81 5.85 -11.49
CA ASP A 24 6.07 6.17 -12.71
C ASP A 24 6.28 5.12 -13.80
N GLY A 25 5.70 5.33 -14.99
CA GLY A 25 5.87 4.43 -16.14
C GLY A 25 5.26 3.03 -15.97
N LEU A 26 4.39 2.85 -14.98
CA LEU A 26 3.71 1.59 -14.71
C LEU A 26 2.51 1.40 -15.66
N LYS A 27 2.30 0.17 -16.12
CA LYS A 27 1.09 -0.20 -16.86
C LYS A 27 -0.16 0.04 -15.99
N PRO A 28 -1.22 0.65 -16.52
CA PRO A 28 -2.51 0.81 -15.83
C PRO A 28 -3.15 -0.53 -15.46
N GLY A 29 -3.93 -0.56 -14.37
CA GLY A 29 -4.72 -1.73 -13.93
C GLY A 29 -3.89 -2.96 -13.54
N ALA A 30 -2.58 -2.81 -13.33
CA ALA A 30 -1.66 -3.91 -13.13
C ALA A 30 -1.22 -4.01 -11.66
N THR A 31 -1.07 -5.25 -11.20
CA THR A 31 -0.54 -5.56 -9.87
C THR A 31 0.99 -5.53 -9.90
N TYR A 32 1.58 -4.82 -8.94
CA TYR A 32 3.01 -4.76 -8.72
C TYR A 32 3.36 -5.18 -7.30
N TYR A 33 4.57 -5.70 -7.15
CA TYR A 33 5.14 -6.06 -5.86
C TYR A 33 6.35 -5.17 -5.60
N TYR A 34 6.52 -4.75 -4.35
CA TYR A 34 7.63 -3.89 -3.94
C TYR A 34 8.19 -4.33 -2.60
N ARG A 35 9.44 -3.96 -2.34
CA ARG A 35 10.09 -4.11 -1.03
C ARG A 35 11.20 -3.07 -0.90
N PHE A 36 11.57 -2.76 0.32
CA PHE A 36 12.67 -1.86 0.65
C PHE A 36 13.84 -2.66 1.22
N ARG A 37 15.06 -2.14 1.05
CA ARG A 37 16.27 -2.66 1.66
C ARG A 37 17.04 -1.54 2.33
N ALA A 38 17.44 -1.74 3.59
CA ALA A 38 18.27 -0.83 4.36
C ALA A 38 19.42 -1.63 5.01
N GLY A 39 20.64 -1.46 4.50
CA GLY A 39 21.79 -2.27 4.90
C GLY A 39 21.56 -3.76 4.66
N ALA A 40 21.60 -4.55 5.73
CA ALA A 40 21.33 -5.99 5.71
C ALA A 40 19.83 -6.34 5.81
N GLN A 41 18.96 -5.38 6.16
CA GLN A 41 17.54 -5.62 6.39
C GLN A 41 16.73 -5.47 5.10
N THR A 42 15.74 -6.35 4.92
CA THR A 42 14.78 -6.33 3.81
C THR A 42 13.37 -6.31 4.37
N SER A 43 12.50 -5.44 3.86
CA SER A 43 11.11 -5.35 4.32
C SER A 43 10.29 -6.57 3.90
N PRO A 44 9.11 -6.80 4.50
CA PRO A 44 8.07 -7.60 3.86
C PRO A 44 7.80 -7.13 2.43
N VAL A 45 7.31 -8.04 1.59
CA VAL A 45 6.88 -7.70 0.23
C VAL A 45 5.51 -7.05 0.31
N GLY A 46 5.43 -5.81 -0.15
CA GLY A 46 4.17 -5.12 -0.37
C GLY A 46 3.60 -5.42 -1.75
N ARG A 47 2.28 -5.27 -1.87
CA ARG A 47 1.55 -5.37 -3.13
C ARG A 47 0.80 -4.06 -3.36
N THR A 48 0.78 -3.60 -4.60
CA THR A 48 -0.02 -2.44 -5.03
C THR A 48 -0.65 -2.72 -6.39
N ARG A 49 -1.68 -1.96 -6.75
CA ARG A 49 -2.35 -2.02 -8.04
C ARG A 49 -2.45 -0.60 -8.59
N THR A 50 -2.05 -0.41 -9.84
CA THR A 50 -2.27 0.87 -10.52
C THR A 50 -3.73 1.02 -10.90
N LEU A 51 -4.23 2.26 -10.94
CA LEU A 51 -5.55 2.53 -11.51
C LEU A 51 -5.58 2.11 -12.98
N PRO A 52 -6.66 1.47 -13.45
CA PRO A 52 -6.89 1.25 -14.87
C PRO A 52 -7.24 2.55 -15.58
N ASN A 53 -7.11 2.56 -16.90
CA ASN A 53 -7.51 3.71 -17.72
C ASN A 53 -8.93 3.51 -18.25
N GLY A 54 -9.70 4.59 -18.33
CA GLY A 54 -11.06 4.58 -18.90
C GLY A 54 -12.16 4.31 -17.87
N ALA A 55 -13.36 4.06 -18.36
CA ALA A 55 -14.50 3.71 -17.53
C ALA A 55 -14.37 2.27 -17.00
N LEU A 56 -14.87 2.05 -15.79
CA LEU A 56 -14.92 0.74 -15.16
C LEU A 56 -16.36 0.36 -14.88
N ASP A 57 -16.68 -0.91 -15.16
CA ASP A 57 -17.96 -1.51 -14.78
C ASP A 57 -17.96 -1.92 -13.29
N TYR A 58 -16.77 -2.13 -12.71
CA TYR A 58 -16.59 -2.56 -11.32
C TYR A 58 -15.29 -1.99 -10.73
N LEU A 59 -15.34 -1.64 -9.45
CA LEU A 59 -14.17 -1.29 -8.64
C LEU A 59 -14.39 -1.76 -7.20
N GLY A 60 -13.52 -2.64 -6.72
CA GLY A 60 -13.58 -3.15 -5.35
C GLY A 60 -13.00 -2.15 -4.35
N LEU A 61 -13.83 -1.55 -3.50
CA LEU A 61 -13.41 -0.61 -2.46
C LEU A 61 -13.79 -1.09 -1.06
N ALA A 62 -12.80 -1.21 -0.19
CA ALA A 62 -13.04 -1.25 1.25
C ALA A 62 -12.95 0.16 1.82
N VAL A 63 -13.91 0.53 2.67
CA VAL A 63 -13.92 1.82 3.36
C VAL A 63 -13.69 1.59 4.85
N ALA A 64 -12.78 2.34 5.44
CA ALA A 64 -12.45 2.30 6.86
C ALA A 64 -12.47 3.70 7.48
N SER A 65 -12.76 3.78 8.77
CA SER A 65 -12.68 5.00 9.58
C SER A 65 -12.57 4.65 11.07
N CYS A 66 -12.14 5.61 11.89
CA CYS A 66 -12.19 5.52 13.35
C CYS A 66 -11.51 4.25 13.92
N SER A 67 -10.22 4.11 13.67
CA SER A 67 -9.39 2.96 14.06
C SER A 67 -9.03 2.98 15.55
N ASN A 68 -10.04 3.02 16.41
CA ASN A 68 -9.91 3.18 17.86
C ASN A 68 -9.38 1.90 18.53
N PHE A 69 -8.06 1.78 18.61
CA PHE A 69 -7.37 0.63 19.20
C PHE A 69 -7.79 0.32 20.65
N PRO A 70 -7.97 1.31 21.56
CA PRO A 70 -8.52 1.05 22.89
C PRO A 70 -9.87 0.33 22.91
N PHE A 71 -10.66 0.42 21.82
CA PHE A 71 -12.01 -0.14 21.75
C PHE A 71 -12.07 -1.55 21.14
N GLY A 72 -10.94 -2.09 20.67
CA GLY A 72 -10.86 -3.46 20.19
C GLY A 72 -9.74 -3.72 19.20
N TYR A 73 -9.55 -5.01 18.87
CA TYR A 73 -8.57 -5.45 17.89
C TYR A 73 -9.04 -5.21 16.45
N PHE A 74 -8.06 -5.10 15.56
CA PHE A 74 -8.23 -4.76 14.14
C PHE A 74 -8.63 -5.95 13.25
N ASN A 75 -9.56 -6.79 13.71
CA ASN A 75 -10.04 -7.96 12.97
C ASN A 75 -10.67 -7.58 11.61
N ALA A 76 -11.31 -6.40 11.52
CA ALA A 76 -11.85 -5.89 10.27
C ALA A 76 -10.76 -5.65 9.21
N TYR A 77 -9.58 -5.19 9.61
CA TYR A 77 -8.44 -5.02 8.71
C TYR A 77 -7.89 -6.36 8.21
N GLU A 78 -7.91 -7.41 9.05
CA GLU A 78 -7.57 -8.76 8.61
C GLU A 78 -8.59 -9.27 7.57
N ALA A 79 -9.88 -9.07 7.81
CA ALA A 79 -10.93 -9.44 6.85
C ALA A 79 -10.74 -8.72 5.51
N ILE A 80 -10.49 -7.40 5.53
CA ILE A 80 -10.17 -6.61 4.33
C ILE A 80 -8.94 -7.19 3.60
N ALA A 81 -7.88 -7.53 4.34
CA ALA A 81 -6.65 -8.06 3.74
C ALA A 81 -6.82 -9.45 3.09
N ARG A 82 -7.82 -10.23 3.53
CA ARG A 82 -8.13 -11.58 3.01
C ARG A 82 -9.17 -11.57 1.88
N ASP A 83 -9.88 -10.47 1.66
CA ASP A 83 -10.89 -10.35 0.61
C ASP A 83 -10.25 -9.99 -0.73
N GLU A 84 -10.23 -10.96 -1.66
CA GLU A 84 -9.66 -10.79 -3.00
C GLU A 84 -10.46 -9.83 -3.89
N SER A 85 -11.70 -9.50 -3.52
CA SER A 85 -12.51 -8.51 -4.24
C SER A 85 -12.11 -7.07 -3.93
N VAL A 86 -11.35 -6.83 -2.85
CA VAL A 86 -10.88 -5.48 -2.49
C VAL A 86 -9.66 -5.10 -3.32
N GLU A 87 -9.80 -4.07 -4.14
CA GLU A 87 -8.72 -3.52 -4.97
C GLU A 87 -8.03 -2.31 -4.32
N PHE A 88 -8.80 -1.46 -3.63
CA PHE A 88 -8.27 -0.31 -2.88
C PHE A 88 -8.98 -0.14 -1.53
N VAL A 89 -8.25 0.42 -0.56
CA VAL A 89 -8.79 0.79 0.75
C VAL A 89 -8.82 2.31 0.86
N LEU A 90 -9.98 2.89 1.16
CA LEU A 90 -10.16 4.30 1.44
C LEU A 90 -10.38 4.49 2.94
N HIS A 91 -9.47 5.22 3.60
CA HIS A 91 -9.65 5.60 5.00
C HIS A 91 -10.20 7.02 5.11
N LEU A 92 -11.33 7.22 5.80
CA LEU A 92 -12.06 8.50 5.83
C LEU A 92 -11.68 9.44 6.97
N GLY A 93 -10.89 9.00 7.94
CA GLY A 93 -10.45 9.85 9.06
C GLY A 93 -10.35 9.07 10.35
N ASP A 94 -9.72 9.67 11.36
CA ASP A 94 -9.49 9.08 12.68
C ASP A 94 -8.73 7.76 12.58
N TYR A 95 -7.56 7.81 11.93
CA TYR A 95 -6.67 6.64 11.81
C TYR A 95 -5.97 6.32 13.14
N LEU A 96 -5.76 7.33 13.98
CA LEU A 96 -5.17 7.23 15.32
C LEU A 96 -6.11 7.83 16.35
#